data_AF-S3MZX3-F1
#
_entry.id   AF-S3MZX3-F1
#
_cell.length_a   1.000
_cell.length_b   1.000
_cell.length_c   1.000
_cell.angle_alpha   90.00
_cell.angle_beta   90.00
_cell.angle_gamma   90.00
#
_symmetry.space_group_name_H-M   'P 1'
#
loop_
_entity.id
_entity.type
_entity.pdbx_description
1 polymer ?
#
loop_
_entity_poly.entity_id
_entity_poly.type
_entity_poly.pdbx_seq_one_letter_code
_entity_poly.pdbx_strand_id
1 'polypeptide(L)'
;MNTFNTKKLIAKQAIIFSSTDSEISIHIFMEPFIYQDEIVSPIIRLDYIDLPSTKLRDLVGKSLTFTKGDLDGSIYLDSAHHPVDVVSLSFFLSRQNKLTILVKGMYDFEYEGLDGVANEAFVLKTFLSSCDVNED
;
A
#
# COMPACT_ATOMS: atom_id res chain seq x y z
N MET A 1 -14.38 24.81 -1.92
CA MET A 1 -13.33 23.84 -1.51
C MET A 1 -12.99 23.00 -2.72
N ASN A 2 -11.71 22.81 -3.02
CA ASN A 2 -11.30 21.86 -4.04
C ASN A 2 -11.24 20.49 -3.36
N THR A 3 -12.15 19.60 -3.74
CA THR A 3 -12.14 18.20 -3.30
C THR A 3 -10.78 17.56 -3.59
N PHE A 4 -10.27 16.76 -2.65
CA PHE A 4 -9.01 16.03 -2.84
C PHE A 4 -9.07 15.18 -4.12
N ASN A 5 -7.97 15.19 -4.89
CA ASN A 5 -7.85 14.42 -6.13
C ASN A 5 -6.97 13.20 -5.90
N THR A 6 -7.59 12.03 -5.84
CA THR A 6 -6.96 10.72 -5.64
C THR A 6 -5.88 10.41 -6.67
N LYS A 7 -5.90 11.03 -7.86
CA LYS A 7 -4.81 10.91 -8.85
C LYS A 7 -3.47 11.46 -8.37
N LYS A 8 -3.44 12.20 -7.26
CA LYS A 8 -2.20 12.60 -6.57
C LYS A 8 -1.53 11.45 -5.82
N LEU A 9 -2.26 10.37 -5.50
CA LEU A 9 -1.73 9.18 -4.86
C LEU A 9 -0.99 8.32 -5.88
N ILE A 10 0.27 8.68 -6.13
CA ILE A 10 1.16 7.97 -7.05
C ILE A 10 2.12 7.12 -6.23
N ALA A 11 2.07 5.80 -6.39
CA ALA A 11 2.95 4.89 -5.65
C ALA A 11 4.42 5.03 -6.11
N LYS A 12 5.30 5.39 -5.17
CA LYS A 12 6.73 5.57 -5.38
C LYS A 12 7.51 4.27 -5.21
N GLN A 13 7.27 3.57 -4.12
CA GLN A 13 7.97 2.33 -3.74
C GLN A 13 7.13 1.58 -2.72
N ALA A 14 7.16 0.25 -2.76
CA ALA A 14 6.66 -0.61 -1.70
C ALA A 14 7.81 -1.33 -0.98
N ILE A 15 7.70 -1.51 0.34
CA ILE A 15 8.69 -2.22 1.16
C ILE A 15 7.95 -3.22 2.05
N ILE A 16 8.40 -4.47 2.02
CA ILE A 16 8.02 -5.48 3.02
C ILE A 16 8.84 -5.23 4.29
N PHE A 17 8.18 -5.19 5.43
CA PHE A 17 8.81 -5.21 6.74
C PHE A 17 8.43 -6.50 7.45
N SER A 18 9.38 -7.11 8.13
CA SER A 18 9.14 -8.16 9.12
C SER A 18 9.51 -7.63 10.50
N SER A 19 8.77 -8.02 11.52
CA SER A 19 9.16 -7.84 12.91
C SER A 19 9.87 -9.09 13.44
N THR A 20 10.49 -8.97 14.61
CA THR A 20 11.08 -10.11 15.34
C THR A 20 10.03 -11.15 15.73
N ASP A 21 8.77 -10.74 15.86
CA ASP A 21 7.64 -11.63 16.18
C ASP A 21 7.00 -12.23 14.92
N SER A 22 7.69 -12.15 13.78
CA SER A 22 7.23 -12.62 12.46
C SER A 22 5.96 -11.93 11.95
N GLU A 23 5.58 -10.78 12.51
CA GLU A 23 4.53 -9.95 11.92
C GLU A 23 5.08 -9.31 10.64
N ILE A 24 4.33 -9.42 9.55
CA ILE A 24 4.71 -8.88 8.27
C ILE A 24 3.80 -7.71 7.94
N SER A 25 4.38 -6.63 7.42
CA SER A 25 3.63 -5.53 6.83
C SER A 25 4.19 -5.15 5.46
N ILE A 26 3.35 -4.55 4.63
CA ILE A 26 3.78 -3.87 3.40
C ILE A 26 3.46 -2.40 3.53
N HIS A 27 4.48 -1.55 3.41
CA HIS A 27 4.29 -0.10 3.34
C HIS A 27 4.47 0.37 1.89
N ILE A 28 3.47 1.03 1.34
CA ILE A 28 3.47 1.61 -0.01
C ILE A 28 3.60 3.13 0.15
N PHE A 29 4.79 3.64 -0.14
CA PHE A 29 5.11 5.05 -0.09
C PHE A 29 4.57 5.75 -1.32
N MET A 30 3.88 6.88 -1.14
CA MET A 30 3.45 7.73 -2.25
C MET A 30 4.52 8.76 -2.60
N GLU A 31 4.49 9.27 -3.84
CA GLU A 31 5.21 10.48 -4.18
C GLU A 31 4.66 11.67 -3.38
N PRO A 32 5.52 12.58 -2.89
CA PRO A 32 5.05 13.78 -2.21
C PRO A 32 4.22 14.67 -3.12
N PHE A 33 3.18 15.31 -2.57
CA PHE A 33 2.35 16.28 -3.28
C PHE A 33 1.89 17.40 -2.35
N ILE A 34 1.39 18.48 -2.95
CA ILE A 34 0.80 19.60 -2.19
C ILE A 34 -0.68 19.33 -1.93
N TYR A 35 -1.07 19.41 -0.66
CA TYR A 35 -2.45 19.34 -0.18
C TYR A 35 -2.64 20.33 0.96
N GLN A 36 -3.70 21.14 0.91
CA GLN A 36 -3.97 22.21 1.89
C GLN A 36 -2.73 23.08 2.21
N ASP A 37 -1.99 23.48 1.18
CA ASP A 37 -0.76 24.28 1.27
C ASP A 37 0.43 23.63 2.00
N GLU A 38 0.34 22.33 2.30
CA GLU A 38 1.41 21.52 2.89
C GLU A 38 1.94 20.46 1.92
N ILE A 39 3.22 20.09 2.08
CA ILE A 39 3.80 18.94 1.41
C ILE A 39 3.47 17.70 2.23
N VAL A 40 2.66 16.82 1.66
CA VAL A 40 2.31 15.53 2.28
C VAL A 40 2.94 14.39 1.49
N SER A 41 3.32 13.32 2.20
CA SER A 41 3.91 12.11 1.61
C SER A 41 3.27 10.88 2.28
N PRO A 42 1.99 10.60 2.00
CA PRO A 42 1.26 9.55 2.70
C PRO A 42 1.82 8.16 2.38
N ILE A 43 1.53 7.21 3.27
CA ILE A 43 1.92 5.81 3.16
C ILE A 43 0.65 4.98 3.31
N ILE A 44 0.40 4.05 2.38
CA ILE A 44 -0.55 2.96 2.65
C ILE A 44 0.20 1.91 3.45
N ARG A 45 -0.31 1.56 4.62
CA ARG A 45 0.18 0.44 5.43
C ARG A 45 -0.79 -0.72 5.29
N LEU A 46 -0.24 -1.90 5.00
CA LEU A 46 -0.96 -3.18 5.04
C LEU A 46 -0.31 -3.98 6.16
N ASP A 47 -0.91 -3.95 7.34
CA ASP A 47 -0.40 -4.59 8.54
C ASP A 47 -0.97 -6.02 8.67
N TYR A 48 -0.25 -6.88 9.39
CA TYR A 48 -0.62 -8.28 9.66
C TYR A 48 -0.89 -9.13 8.40
N ILE A 49 -0.14 -8.88 7.32
CA ILE A 49 -0.33 -9.62 6.08
C ILE A 49 0.30 -11.02 6.14
N ASP A 50 -0.49 -12.04 5.78
CA ASP A 50 0.03 -13.39 5.58
C ASP A 50 0.73 -13.51 4.21
N LEU A 51 2.04 -13.27 4.19
CA LEU A 51 2.87 -13.49 3.00
C LEU A 51 3.53 -14.88 3.05
N PRO A 52 3.61 -15.59 1.92
CA PRO A 52 4.27 -16.91 1.88
C PRO A 52 5.79 -16.84 2.10
N SER A 53 6.40 -15.66 1.98
CA SER A 53 7.83 -15.38 2.24
C SER A 53 8.08 -13.87 2.22
N THR A 54 9.04 -13.41 3.02
CA THR A 54 9.59 -12.04 3.02
C THR A 54 10.68 -11.87 1.95
N LYS A 55 11.17 -12.97 1.36
CA LYS A 55 12.20 -12.97 0.31
C LYS A 55 11.55 -12.71 -1.04
N LEU A 56 11.99 -11.63 -1.70
CA LEU A 56 11.41 -11.17 -2.98
C LEU A 56 11.40 -12.25 -4.07
N ARG A 57 12.39 -13.15 -4.10
CA ARG A 57 12.47 -14.23 -5.09
C ARG A 57 11.32 -15.21 -4.99
N ASP A 58 10.85 -15.50 -3.79
CA ASP A 58 9.80 -16.49 -3.53
C ASP A 58 8.40 -15.94 -3.87
N LEU A 59 8.29 -14.62 -3.94
CA LEU A 59 7.07 -13.91 -4.33
C LEU A 59 6.90 -13.81 -5.84
N VAL A 60 7.93 -14.07 -6.66
CA VAL A 60 7.85 -13.93 -8.12
C VAL A 60 6.70 -14.75 -8.70
N GLY A 61 5.80 -14.08 -9.43
CA GLY A 61 4.66 -14.72 -10.10
C GLY A 61 3.51 -15.10 -9.17
N LYS A 62 3.60 -14.76 -7.88
CA LYS A 62 2.51 -15.00 -6.93
C LYS A 62 1.44 -13.93 -7.06
N SER A 63 0.22 -14.34 -6.73
CA SER A 63 -0.92 -13.45 -6.55
C SER A 63 -1.65 -13.85 -5.28
N LEU A 64 -1.99 -12.87 -4.46
CA LEU A 64 -2.78 -13.02 -3.25
C LEU A 64 -4.10 -12.27 -3.45
N THR A 65 -5.20 -12.85 -3.01
CA THR A 65 -6.54 -12.27 -3.09
C THR A 65 -7.10 -12.18 -1.68
N PHE A 66 -7.79 -11.08 -1.42
CA PHE A 66 -8.31 -10.74 -0.10
C PHE A 66 -9.78 -10.33 -0.24
N THR A 67 -10.55 -10.62 0.79
CA THR A 67 -11.89 -10.10 1.03
C THR A 67 -11.84 -8.93 2.01
N LYS A 68 -12.92 -8.15 2.08
CA LYS A 68 -12.98 -6.98 2.98
C LYS A 68 -12.76 -7.43 4.42
N GLY A 69 -11.82 -6.78 5.10
CA GLY A 69 -11.45 -7.09 6.49
C GLY A 69 -10.38 -8.16 6.67
N ASP A 70 -9.88 -8.79 5.59
CA ASP A 70 -8.78 -9.75 5.69
C ASP A 70 -7.43 -9.09 6.01
N LEU A 71 -7.30 -7.79 5.74
CA LEU A 71 -6.08 -7.02 5.96
C LEU A 71 -6.40 -5.75 6.74
N ASP A 72 -5.51 -5.38 7.65
CA ASP A 72 -5.53 -4.07 8.30
C ASP A 72 -4.80 -3.06 7.40
N GLY A 73 -5.57 -2.47 6.49
CA GLY A 73 -5.08 -1.49 5.52
C GLY A 73 -5.48 -0.08 5.90
N SER A 74 -4.53 0.86 5.91
CA SER A 74 -4.83 2.28 6.13
C SER A 74 -3.91 3.24 5.37
N ILE A 75 -4.40 4.46 5.13
CA ILE A 75 -3.61 5.59 4.65
C ILE A 75 -3.87 6.80 5.55
N TYR A 76 -2.79 7.42 6.03
CA TYR A 76 -2.90 8.66 6.81
C TYR A 76 -2.91 9.87 5.88
N LEU A 77 -4.01 10.61 5.86
CA LEU A 77 -4.20 11.82 5.06
C LEU A 77 -5.18 12.74 5.81
N ASP A 78 -5.00 14.05 5.70
CA ASP A 78 -5.89 15.04 6.34
C ASP A 78 -6.06 14.84 7.86
N SER A 79 -4.98 14.45 8.53
CA SER A 79 -4.95 14.12 9.96
C SER A 79 -5.83 12.94 10.39
N ALA A 80 -6.23 12.07 9.47
CA ALA A 80 -7.07 10.91 9.72
C ALA A 80 -6.49 9.61 9.13
N HIS A 81 -6.84 8.48 9.75
CA HIS A 81 -6.50 7.15 9.26
C HIS A 81 -7.66 6.61 8.41
N HIS A 82 -7.59 6.82 7.10
CA HIS A 82 -8.62 6.28 6.20
C HIS A 82 -8.37 4.79 5.96
N PRO A 83 -9.38 3.92 6.13
CA PRO A 83 -9.25 2.51 5.80
C PRO A 83 -8.96 2.29 4.31
N VAL A 84 -8.21 1.22 4.02
CA VAL A 84 -7.84 0.81 2.67
C VAL A 84 -8.11 -0.68 2.52
N ASP A 85 -9.17 -1.02 1.79
CA ASP A 85 -9.54 -2.40 1.51
C ASP A 85 -8.76 -2.90 0.28
N VAL A 86 -7.65 -3.60 0.50
CA VAL A 86 -6.92 -4.28 -0.58
C VAL A 86 -7.64 -5.57 -0.95
N VAL A 87 -7.89 -5.78 -2.26
CA VAL A 87 -8.55 -6.99 -2.78
C VAL A 87 -7.56 -7.92 -3.47
N SER A 88 -6.43 -7.41 -3.95
CA SER A 88 -5.40 -8.27 -4.54
C SER A 88 -4.01 -7.65 -4.53
N LEU A 89 -3.01 -8.50 -4.31
CA LEU A 89 -1.61 -8.22 -4.56
C LEU A 89 -1.10 -9.16 -5.65
N SER A 90 -0.30 -8.65 -6.58
CA SER A 90 0.34 -9.48 -7.61
C SER A 90 1.79 -9.06 -7.81
N PHE A 91 2.67 -10.04 -7.85
CA PHE A 91 4.11 -9.84 -7.82
C PHE A 91 4.72 -10.34 -9.13
N PHE A 92 5.39 -9.46 -9.89
CA PHE A 92 5.94 -9.81 -11.19
C PHE A 92 7.32 -9.22 -11.40
N LEU A 93 8.17 -9.99 -12.07
CA LEU A 93 9.49 -9.54 -12.50
C LEU A 93 9.33 -8.44 -13.56
N SER A 94 9.99 -7.32 -13.32
CA SER A 94 10.13 -6.23 -14.28
C SER A 94 11.53 -6.23 -14.90
N ARG A 95 11.79 -5.28 -15.82
CA ARG A 95 13.11 -5.12 -16.44
C ARG A 95 14.18 -4.95 -15.36
N GLN A 96 15.40 -5.42 -15.63
CA GLN A 96 16.54 -5.37 -14.70
C GLN A 96 16.36 -6.23 -13.43
N ASN A 97 15.54 -7.28 -13.49
CA ASN A 97 15.37 -8.24 -12.39
C ASN A 97 14.83 -7.62 -11.09
N LYS A 98 14.10 -6.50 -11.18
CA LYS A 98 13.41 -5.87 -10.05
C LYS A 98 12.00 -6.42 -9.92
N LEU A 99 11.59 -6.75 -8.69
CA LEU A 99 10.22 -7.16 -8.44
C LEU A 99 9.31 -5.93 -8.42
N THR A 100 8.15 -6.04 -9.04
CA THR A 100 7.08 -5.04 -9.01
C THR A 100 5.86 -5.65 -8.35
N ILE A 101 5.20 -4.86 -7.51
CA ILE A 101 3.91 -5.19 -6.93
C ILE A 101 2.81 -4.40 -7.65
N LEU A 102 1.71 -5.07 -7.97
CA LEU A 102 0.44 -4.47 -8.37
C LEU A 102 -0.54 -4.66 -7.22
N VAL A 103 -1.07 -3.56 -6.72
CA VAL A 103 -2.02 -3.50 -5.61
C VAL A 103 -3.33 -3.00 -6.18
N LYS A 104 -4.42 -3.73 -5.92
CA LYS A 104 -5.77 -3.30 -6.25
C LYS A 104 -6.59 -3.26 -4.97
N GLY A 105 -7.41 -2.23 -4.84
CA GLY A 105 -8.23 -2.06 -3.65
C GLY A 105 -9.20 -0.89 -3.78
N MET A 106 -9.74 -0.50 -2.64
CA MET A 106 -10.64 0.61 -2.45
C MET A 106 -10.11 1.50 -1.31
N TYR A 107 -10.07 2.81 -1.52
CA TYR A 107 -9.93 3.76 -0.44
C TYR A 107 -11.30 3.99 0.21
N ASP A 108 -11.40 3.85 1.53
CA ASP A 108 -12.62 4.15 2.29
C ASP A 108 -12.57 5.56 2.89
N PHE A 109 -12.57 6.57 2.02
CA PHE A 109 -12.48 7.98 2.43
C PHE A 109 -13.75 8.49 3.12
N GLU A 110 -14.89 7.85 2.90
CA GLU A 110 -16.17 8.22 3.54
C GLU A 110 -16.20 7.89 5.04
N TYR A 111 -15.40 6.92 5.49
CA TYR A 111 -15.39 6.48 6.89
C TYR A 111 -14.97 7.60 7.87
N GLU A 112 -13.80 8.20 7.67
CA GLU A 112 -13.33 9.35 8.45
C GLU A 112 -13.79 10.70 7.85
N GLY A 113 -14.11 10.70 6.55
CA GLY A 113 -14.43 11.90 5.76
C GLY A 113 -13.18 12.61 5.24
N LEU A 114 -13.16 12.90 3.94
CA LEU A 114 -12.07 13.63 3.27
C LEU A 114 -12.66 14.64 2.28
N ASP A 115 -13.07 15.82 2.73
CA ASP A 115 -13.61 16.89 1.86
C ASP A 115 -14.73 16.43 0.88
N GLY A 116 -15.54 15.45 1.29
CA GLY A 116 -16.62 14.88 0.46
C GLY A 116 -16.14 13.95 -0.67
N VAL A 117 -14.89 13.48 -0.61
CA VAL A 117 -14.39 12.41 -1.50
C VAL A 117 -15.13 11.10 -1.17
N ALA A 118 -15.72 10.52 -2.20
CA ALA A 118 -16.35 9.20 -2.11
C ALA A 118 -15.30 8.08 -2.08
N ASN A 119 -15.72 6.90 -1.67
CA ASN A 119 -14.89 5.71 -1.75
C ASN A 119 -14.45 5.45 -3.20
N GLU A 120 -13.15 5.22 -3.40
CA GLU A 120 -12.56 5.16 -4.74
C GLU A 120 -11.67 3.93 -4.95
N ALA A 121 -11.96 3.20 -6.01
CA ALA A 121 -11.17 2.04 -6.41
C ALA A 121 -9.83 2.50 -6.98
N PHE A 122 -8.77 1.77 -6.66
CA PHE A 122 -7.43 2.10 -7.13
C PHE A 122 -6.70 0.90 -7.70
N VAL A 123 -5.71 1.22 -8.54
CA VAL A 123 -4.71 0.28 -9.03
C VAL A 123 -3.35 0.97 -8.91
N LEU A 124 -2.51 0.50 -8.00
CA LEU A 124 -1.16 0.99 -7.80
C LEU A 124 -0.14 -0.01 -8.31
N LYS A 125 0.90 0.49 -8.96
CA LYS A 125 2.00 -0.32 -9.46
C LYS A 125 3.32 0.34 -9.09
N THR A 126 4.16 -0.38 -8.36
CA THR A 126 5.46 0.15 -7.95
C THR A 126 6.47 -0.95 -7.69
N PHE A 127 7.75 -0.60 -7.59
CA PHE A 127 8.80 -1.55 -7.24
C PHE A 127 8.62 -2.05 -5.80
N LEU A 128 9.03 -3.30 -5.57
CA LEU A 128 9.01 -3.92 -4.26
C LEU A 128 10.44 -4.20 -3.78
N SER A 129 10.70 -3.80 -2.55
CA SER A 129 11.91 -4.12 -1.80
C SER A 129 11.50 -4.84 -0.51
N SER A 130 12.48 -5.45 0.17
CA SER A 130 12.26 -6.10 1.46
C SER A 130 13.28 -5.57 2.46
N CYS A 131 12.82 -5.28 3.66
CA CYS A 131 13.60 -4.91 4.82
C CYS A 131 13.35 -6.00 5.88
N ASP A 132 13.93 -7.17 5.63
CA ASP A 132 13.83 -8.30 6.54
C ASP A 132 14.86 -8.15 7.67
N VAL A 133 14.39 -8.10 8.90
CA VAL A 133 15.27 -8.03 10.08
C VAL A 133 15.58 -9.41 10.66
N ASN A 134 14.90 -10.45 10.17
CA ASN A 134 15.17 -11.83 10.56
C ASN A 134 16.24 -12.38 9.60
N GLU A 135 17.50 -12.34 10.04
CA GLU A 135 18.58 -13.08 9.37
C GLU A 135 18.28 -14.59 9.48
N ASP A 136 18.49 -15.32 8.37
CA ASP A 136 18.38 -16.79 8.32
C ASP A 136 19.23 -17.50 9.39
#